data_AF-A0AAV2EH73-F1
#
_entry.id   AF-A0AAV2EH73-F1
#
_cell.length_a   1.000
_cell.length_b   1.000
_cell.length_c   1.000
_cell.angle_alpha   90.00
_cell.angle_beta   90.00
_cell.angle_gamma   90.00
#
_symmetry.space_group_name_H-M   'P 1'
#
loop_
_entity.id
_entity.type
_entity.pdbx_description
1 polymer ?
#
loop_
_entity_poly.entity_id
_entity_poly.type
_entity_poly.pdbx_seq_one_letter_code
_entity_poly.pdbx_strand_id
1 'polypeptide(L)'
;MEETRAELQAAMEVISLAPFANIIGFEECDPQGSCLYEVQVDDWRNCRGSSDNPPYKTFPHDLVLLANGKPKTVSDLQGPGRFWSLAVVTGLLDDDDEEDPTKCTNFTLLASKGLEGGNRAHKSVITLIFLTNITTNE
;
A
#
# COMPACT_ATOMS: atom_id res chain seq x y z
N MET A 1 -16.91 15.01 -5.28
CA MET A 1 -16.89 13.69 -4.60
C MET A 1 -17.07 12.52 -5.56
N GLU A 2 -17.61 12.72 -6.77
CA GLU A 2 -17.66 11.65 -7.79
C GLU A 2 -16.34 11.43 -8.53
N GLU A 3 -15.52 12.47 -8.69
CA GLU A 3 -14.22 12.44 -9.38
C GLU A 3 -13.24 11.43 -8.75
N THR A 4 -12.94 11.58 -7.45
CA THR A 4 -12.10 10.63 -6.69
C THR A 4 -12.65 9.19 -6.71
N ARG A 5 -13.98 9.02 -6.81
CA ARG A 5 -14.61 7.69 -6.90
C ARG A 5 -14.36 7.05 -8.26
N ALA A 6 -14.43 7.83 -9.34
CA ALA A 6 -14.17 7.34 -10.68
C ALA A 6 -12.70 6.96 -10.86
N GLU A 7 -11.78 7.77 -10.33
CA GLU A 7 -10.34 7.48 -10.36
C GLU A 7 -10.00 6.21 -9.58
N LEU A 8 -10.55 6.07 -8.37
CA LEU A 8 -10.37 4.85 -7.58
C LEU A 8 -10.94 3.62 -8.29
N GLN A 9 -12.11 3.76 -8.92
CA GLN A 9 -12.72 2.69 -9.70
C GLN A 9 -11.82 2.28 -10.86
N ALA A 10 -11.28 3.25 -11.61
CA ALA A 10 -10.34 2.98 -12.70
C ALA A 10 -9.08 2.25 -12.21
N ALA A 11 -8.51 2.68 -11.07
CA ALA A 11 -7.36 2.01 -10.46
C ALA A 11 -7.69 0.56 -10.05
N MET A 12 -8.89 0.31 -9.51
CA MET A 12 -9.35 -1.03 -9.15
C MET A 12 -9.58 -1.95 -10.35
N GLU A 13 -9.99 -1.42 -11.51
CA GLU A 13 -10.14 -2.20 -12.75
C GLU A 13 -8.80 -2.75 -13.26
N VAL A 14 -7.71 -1.98 -13.06
CA VAL A 14 -6.35 -2.36 -13.47
C VAL A 14 -5.46 -2.82 -12.31
N ILE A 15 -6.05 -3.23 -11.18
CA ILE A 15 -5.33 -3.57 -9.94
C ILE A 15 -4.22 -4.63 -10.10
N SER A 16 -4.36 -5.54 -11.07
CA SER A 16 -3.34 -6.56 -11.35
C SER A 16 -2.04 -5.99 -11.95
N LEU A 17 -2.13 -4.83 -12.59
CA LEU A 17 -1.04 -4.10 -13.23
C LEU A 17 -0.43 -3.05 -12.30
N ALA A 18 -1.13 -2.68 -11.22
CA ALA A 18 -0.66 -1.69 -10.28
C ALA A 18 0.71 -2.09 -9.66
N PRO A 19 1.53 -1.08 -9.30
CA PRO A 19 2.72 -1.28 -8.49
C PRO A 19 2.36 -1.98 -7.19
N PHE A 20 3.15 -2.97 -6.80
CA PHE A 20 2.91 -3.73 -5.56
C PHE A 20 4.21 -4.15 -4.89
N ALA A 21 4.17 -4.23 -3.56
CA ALA A 21 5.27 -4.72 -2.73
C ALA A 21 4.71 -5.59 -1.60
N ASN A 22 5.50 -6.50 -1.04
CA ASN A 22 5.12 -7.28 0.13
C ASN A 22 5.62 -6.61 1.40
N ILE A 23 4.84 -6.68 2.47
CA ILE A 23 5.28 -6.27 3.80
C ILE A 23 6.23 -7.33 4.35
N ILE A 24 7.44 -6.89 4.71
CA ILE A 24 8.46 -7.69 5.39
C ILE A 24 8.62 -7.29 6.86
N GLY A 25 8.22 -6.07 7.24
CA GLY A 25 8.18 -5.58 8.63
C GLY A 25 6.89 -4.79 8.89
N PHE A 26 6.28 -5.00 10.04
CA PHE A 26 5.00 -4.36 10.41
C PHE A 26 4.94 -4.12 11.92
N GLU A 27 4.93 -2.86 12.33
CA GLU A 27 4.86 -2.43 13.72
C GLU A 27 3.75 -1.40 13.90
N GLU A 28 2.98 -1.51 14.99
CA GLU A 28 1.93 -0.55 15.33
C GLU A 28 2.54 0.56 16.20
N CYS A 29 2.50 1.80 15.72
CA CYS A 29 3.13 2.94 16.42
C CYS A 29 2.38 3.35 17.70
N ASP A 30 1.06 3.13 17.76
CA ASP A 30 0.26 3.43 18.94
C ASP A 30 -0.78 2.31 19.19
N PRO A 31 -0.54 1.44 20.18
CA PRO A 31 -1.47 0.38 20.51
C PRO A 31 -2.74 0.88 21.24
N GLN A 32 -2.87 2.19 21.50
CA GLN A 32 -4.01 2.79 22.22
C GLN A 32 -5.14 3.26 21.30
N GLY A 33 -5.04 3.03 19.99
CA GLY A 33 -6.17 3.16 19.07
C GLY A 33 -5.89 3.99 17.82
N SER A 34 -4.65 4.39 17.57
CA SER A 34 -4.29 4.95 16.27
C SER A 34 -4.03 3.81 15.28
N CYS A 35 -4.69 3.81 14.12
CA CYS A 35 -4.45 2.82 13.05
C CYS A 35 -3.15 3.15 12.27
N LEU A 36 -2.13 3.62 12.98
CA LEU A 36 -0.86 4.08 12.45
C LEU A 36 0.16 2.94 12.57
N TYR A 37 0.71 2.54 11.44
CA TYR A 37 1.63 1.43 11.33
C TYR A 37 2.92 1.88 10.66
N GLU A 38 4.05 1.54 11.27
CA GLU A 38 5.34 1.55 10.59
C GLU A 38 5.47 0.26 9.79
N VAL A 39 5.74 0.39 8.50
CA VAL A 39 5.89 -0.75 7.61
C VAL A 39 7.21 -0.71 6.87
N GLN A 40 7.75 -1.90 6.68
CA GLN A 40 8.86 -2.16 5.78
C GLN A 40 8.38 -3.08 4.66
N VAL A 41 8.69 -2.72 3.42
CA VAL A 41 8.31 -3.50 2.23
C VAL A 41 9.51 -4.05 1.47
N ASP A 42 9.28 -5.09 0.68
CA ASP A 42 10.24 -5.54 -0.34
C ASP A 42 10.28 -4.59 -1.55
N ASP A 43 11.13 -4.88 -2.53
CA ASP A 43 11.20 -4.07 -3.75
C ASP A 43 9.85 -4.02 -4.48
N TRP A 44 9.43 -2.79 -4.82
CA TRP A 44 8.24 -2.57 -5.62
C TRP A 44 8.34 -3.26 -6.98
N ARG A 45 7.34 -4.09 -7.27
CA ARG A 45 7.16 -4.83 -8.52
C ARG A 45 6.05 -4.23 -9.34
N ASN A 46 5.96 -4.64 -10.61
CA ASN A 46 5.10 -4.02 -11.61
C ASN A 46 5.38 -2.53 -11.87
N CYS A 47 6.52 -2.02 -11.39
CA CYS A 47 7.05 -0.72 -11.74
C CYS A 47 7.68 -0.78 -13.13
N ARG A 48 6.89 -1.11 -14.17
CA ARG A 48 7.38 -1.04 -15.55
C ARG A 48 7.65 0.42 -15.88
N GLY A 49 8.90 0.83 -15.66
CA GLY A 49 9.37 2.11 -16.10
C GLY A 49 9.76 2.08 -17.57
N SER A 50 9.36 3.12 -18.30
CA SER A 50 10.01 3.54 -19.56
C SER A 50 10.94 4.71 -19.24
N SER A 51 11.81 5.15 -20.16
CA SER A 51 12.63 6.36 -19.92
C SER A 51 11.77 7.58 -19.51
N ASP A 52 10.52 7.60 -19.95
CA ASP A 52 9.54 8.66 -19.73
C ASP A 52 8.62 8.43 -18.51
N ASN A 53 8.68 7.25 -17.87
CA ASN A 53 7.89 6.97 -16.67
C ASN A 53 8.76 6.19 -15.68
N PRO A 54 9.34 6.83 -14.66
CA PRO A 54 10.19 6.13 -13.69
C PRO A 54 9.39 5.05 -12.94
N PRO A 55 10.06 4.03 -12.39
CA PRO A 55 9.42 3.07 -11.50
C PRO A 55 8.73 3.81 -10.35
N TYR A 56 7.58 3.29 -9.91
CA TYR A 56 6.83 3.88 -8.80
C TYR A 56 7.69 4.00 -7.55
N LYS A 57 7.58 5.16 -6.90
CA LYS A 57 8.18 5.48 -5.60
C LYS A 57 7.07 5.86 -4.64
N THR A 58 7.18 5.44 -3.40
CA THR A 58 6.22 5.78 -2.34
C THR A 58 6.28 7.28 -2.04
N PHE A 59 5.13 7.94 -1.99
CA PHE A 59 4.97 9.32 -1.56
C PHE A 59 3.98 9.45 -0.41
N PRO A 60 4.12 10.47 0.44
CA PRO A 60 3.04 10.88 1.34
C PRO A 60 1.74 11.10 0.54
N HIS A 61 0.62 10.71 1.14
CA HIS A 61 -0.72 10.74 0.57
C HIS A 61 -1.01 9.70 -0.53
N ASP A 62 -0.11 8.75 -0.75
CA ASP A 62 -0.43 7.58 -1.56
C ASP A 62 -1.49 6.72 -0.87
N LEU A 63 -2.59 6.50 -1.56
CA LEU A 63 -3.61 5.54 -1.19
C LEU A 63 -3.17 4.16 -1.65
N VAL A 64 -3.04 3.26 -0.68
CA VAL A 64 -2.63 1.88 -0.91
C VAL A 64 -3.69 0.91 -0.41
N LEU A 65 -3.74 -0.26 -1.04
CA LEU A 65 -4.52 -1.40 -0.61
C LEU A 65 -3.59 -2.41 0.07
N LEU A 66 -3.88 -2.75 1.31
CA LEU A 66 -3.30 -3.92 1.96
C LEU A 66 -4.19 -5.11 1.65
N ALA A 67 -3.62 -6.21 1.15
CA ALA A 67 -4.36 -7.43 0.86
C ALA A 67 -3.56 -8.69 1.24
N ASN A 68 -4.23 -9.78 1.58
CA ASN A 68 -3.58 -11.07 1.87
C ASN A 68 -3.19 -11.83 0.58
N GLY A 69 -2.29 -11.21 -0.18
CA GLY A 69 -1.79 -11.64 -1.48
C GLY A 69 -2.26 -10.71 -2.61
N LYS A 70 -1.57 -10.79 -3.75
CA LYS A 70 -1.85 -9.94 -4.92
C LYS A 70 -3.19 -10.30 -5.59
N PRO A 71 -4.18 -9.40 -5.63
CA PRO A 71 -5.41 -9.62 -6.37
C PRO A 71 -5.17 -9.52 -7.89
N LYS A 72 -5.86 -10.35 -8.67
CA LYS A 72 -5.93 -10.20 -10.13
C LYS A 72 -7.13 -9.35 -10.54
N THR A 73 -8.19 -9.41 -9.74
CA THR A 73 -9.47 -8.73 -9.99
C THR A 73 -10.08 -8.25 -8.68
N VAL A 74 -11.03 -7.31 -8.74
CA VAL A 74 -11.81 -6.87 -7.58
C VAL A 74 -12.55 -8.04 -6.91
N SER A 75 -12.98 -9.04 -7.68
CA SER A 75 -13.62 -10.25 -7.14
C SER A 75 -12.69 -11.05 -6.23
N ASP A 76 -11.37 -10.99 -6.44
CA ASP A 76 -10.40 -11.66 -5.55
C ASP A 76 -10.37 -11.04 -4.16
N LEU A 77 -10.84 -9.79 -3.98
CA LEU A 77 -10.96 -9.12 -2.69
C LEU A 77 -12.21 -9.57 -1.90
N GLN A 78 -13.21 -10.13 -2.58
CA GLN A 78 -14.50 -10.50 -1.99
C GLN A 78 -14.61 -12.00 -1.67
N GLY A 79 -13.56 -12.79 -1.96
CA GLY A 79 -13.56 -14.23 -1.75
C GLY A 79 -13.53 -14.66 -0.26
N PRO A 80 -13.97 -15.88 0.06
CA PRO A 80 -13.89 -16.40 1.41
C PRO A 80 -12.43 -16.48 1.89
N GLY A 81 -12.16 -15.98 3.10
CA GLY A 81 -10.80 -15.93 3.67
C GLY A 81 -9.90 -14.84 3.07
N ARG A 82 -10.46 -13.92 2.27
CA ARG A 82 -9.76 -12.74 1.78
C ARG A 82 -9.87 -11.62 2.81
N PHE A 83 -8.75 -10.94 3.02
CA PHE A 83 -8.67 -9.76 3.84
C PHE A 83 -8.06 -8.64 3.01
N TRP A 84 -8.68 -7.47 3.06
CA TRP A 84 -8.12 -6.26 2.52
C TRP A 84 -8.51 -5.05 3.36
N SER A 85 -7.65 -4.03 3.36
CA SER A 85 -7.88 -2.74 4.02
C SER A 85 -7.26 -1.62 3.20
N LEU A 86 -7.90 -0.46 3.16
CA LEU A 86 -7.31 0.75 2.58
C LEU A 86 -6.44 1.44 3.63
N ALA A 87 -5.29 1.96 3.21
CA ALA A 87 -4.44 2.81 4.03
C ALA A 87 -3.88 3.96 3.20
N VAL A 88 -3.47 5.01 3.88
CA VAL A 88 -2.79 6.17 3.28
C VAL A 88 -1.37 6.27 3.85
N VAL A 89 -0.39 6.52 2.99
CA VAL A 89 0.97 6.83 3.44
C VAL A 89 0.97 8.21 4.09
N THR A 90 1.38 8.28 5.36
CA THR A 90 1.40 9.55 6.11
C THR A 90 2.78 10.18 6.17
N GLY A 91 3.83 9.39 6.06
CA GLY A 91 5.21 9.86 6.12
C GLY A 91 6.15 8.80 5.59
N LEU A 92 7.26 9.25 5.02
CA LEU A 92 8.40 8.40 4.72
C LEU A 92 9.32 8.41 5.95
N LEU A 93 9.88 7.27 6.30
CA LEU A 93 10.93 7.22 7.29
C LEU A 93 12.24 7.49 6.55
N ASP A 94 13.01 8.48 7.02
CA ASP A 94 14.35 8.72 6.50
C ASP A 94 15.19 7.49 6.83
N ASP A 95 15.49 6.70 5.80
CA ASP A 95 16.50 5.65 5.89
C ASP A 95 17.85 6.38 5.76
N ASP A 96 18.42 6.79 6.89
CA ASP A 96 19.71 7.52 6.99
C ASP A 96 20.89 6.72 6.38
N ASP A 97 20.66 5.46 5.99
CA ASP A 97 21.66 4.48 5.54
C ASP A 97 21.48 3.95 4.10
N GLU A 98 20.48 4.40 3.33
CA GLU A 98 20.35 3.97 1.92
C GLU A 98 21.11 4.91 0.98
N GLU A 99 22.24 4.44 0.44
CA GLU A 99 23.00 5.10 -0.65
C GLU A 99 22.15 5.41 -1.90
N ASP A 100 20.92 4.89 -1.98
CA ASP A 100 19.97 5.13 -3.05
C ASP A 100 18.62 5.69 -2.52
N PRO A 101 18.42 7.02 -2.54
CA PRO A 101 17.18 7.66 -2.07
C PRO A 101 15.96 7.32 -2.95
N THR A 102 16.08 6.47 -3.96
CA THR A 102 14.93 5.98 -4.75
C THR A 102 14.24 4.78 -4.13
N LYS A 103 14.85 4.13 -3.13
CA LYS A 103 14.32 2.94 -2.47
C LYS A 103 13.74 3.25 -1.09
N CYS A 104 12.65 4.02 -1.05
CA CYS A 104 11.90 4.17 0.22
C CYS A 104 11.16 2.87 0.55
N THR A 105 11.83 1.95 1.25
CA THR A 105 11.27 0.68 1.72
C THR A 105 10.55 0.81 3.06
N ASN A 106 10.82 1.89 3.80
CA ASN A 106 10.33 2.11 5.16
C ASN A 106 9.46 3.36 5.20
N PHE A 107 8.22 3.23 5.67
CA PHE A 107 7.29 4.34 5.75
C PHE A 107 6.16 4.07 6.74
N THR A 108 5.44 5.13 7.09
CA THR A 108 4.29 5.06 7.98
C THR A 108 2.99 5.08 7.19
N LEU A 109 2.08 4.18 7.53
CA LEU A 109 0.75 4.05 6.97
C LEU A 109 -0.32 4.33 8.02
N LEU A 110 -1.34 5.08 7.65
CA LEU A 110 -2.58 5.19 8.40
C LEU A 110 -3.66 4.35 7.73
N ALA A 111 -4.07 3.25 8.36
CA ALA A 111 -5.13 2.39 7.86
C ALA A 111 -6.52 2.95 8.19
N SER A 112 -7.46 2.75 7.27
CA SER A 112 -8.87 3.18 7.41
C SER A 112 -9.61 2.44 8.54
N LYS A 113 -9.19 1.22 8.83
CA LYS A 113 -9.64 0.41 9.97
C LYS A 113 -8.41 -0.25 10.57
N GLY A 114 -8.43 -0.42 11.89
CA GLY A 114 -7.43 -1.24 12.56
C GLY A 114 -7.36 -2.59 11.86
N LEU A 115 -6.14 -3.12 11.69
CA LEU A 115 -5.97 -4.50 11.25
C LEU A 115 -6.42 -5.42 12.42
N GLU A 116 -7.72 -5.42 12.73
CA GLU A 116 -8.39 -6.32 13.69
C GLU A 116 -8.35 -7.74 13.12
N GLY A 117 -7.17 -8.33 13.27
CA GLY A 117 -6.71 -9.55 12.64
C GLY A 117 -5.26 -9.85 13.03
N GLY A 118 -4.54 -8.86 13.56
CA GLY A 118 -3.15 -8.98 14.05
C GLY A 118 -2.93 -9.99 15.18
N ASN A 119 -3.98 -10.54 15.81
CA ASN A 119 -3.84 -11.65 16.75
C ASN A 119 -4.29 -13.02 16.21
N ARG A 120 -4.38 -13.18 14.89
CA ARG A 120 -4.39 -14.51 14.26
C ARG A 120 -3.19 -14.61 13.35
N ALA A 121 -2.18 -15.29 13.87
CA ALA A 121 -1.12 -15.94 13.13
C ALA A 121 -1.62 -16.48 11.79
N HIS A 122 -1.50 -15.67 10.75
CA HIS A 122 -1.46 -16.16 9.39
C HIS A 122 -0.09 -15.73 8.88
N LYS A 123 0.76 -16.74 8.70
CA LYS A 123 1.95 -16.80 7.83
C LYS A 123 1.69 -16.35 6.38
N SER A 124 0.67 -15.54 6.15
CA SER A 124 0.23 -15.10 4.84
C SER A 124 0.92 -13.77 4.56
N VAL A 125 1.67 -13.75 3.46
CA VAL A 125 2.31 -12.54 2.94
C VAL A 125 1.24 -11.48 2.71
N ILE A 126 1.38 -10.32 3.38
CA ILE A 126 0.55 -9.14 3.12
C ILE A 126 1.21 -8.36 1.98
N THR A 127 0.43 -7.99 0.99
CA THR A 127 0.86 -7.23 -0.17
C THR A 127 0.26 -5.84 -0.11
N LEU A 128 1.08 -4.82 -0.29
CA LEU A 128 0.69 -3.45 -0.62
C LEU A 128 0.51 -3.31 -2.13
N ILE A 129 -0.56 -2.64 -2.53
CA ILE A 129 -0.83 -2.27 -3.91
C ILE A 129 -1.11 -0.78 -3.96
N PHE A 130 -0.38 -0.03 -4.78
CA PHE A 130 -0.64 1.39 -5.02
C PHE A 130 -1.94 1.57 -5.82
N LEU A 131 -2.80 2.49 -5.40
CA LEU A 131 -4.04 2.81 -6.11
C LEU A 131 -3.99 4.19 -6.77
N THR A 132 -3.76 5.23 -5.96
CA THR A 132 -3.72 6.63 -6.44
C THR A 132 -3.07 7.52 -5.39
N ASN A 133 -2.69 8.74 -5.75
CA ASN A 133 -2.20 9.75 -4.82
C ASN A 133 -3.30 10.81 -4.57
N ILE A 134 -3.69 11.03 -3.32
CA ILE A 134 -4.85 11.88 -2.97
C ILE A 134 -4.52 13.38 -3.08
N THR A 135 -3.24 13.76 -3.16
CA THR A 135 -2.83 15.17 -3.28
C THR A 135 -3.05 15.78 -4.66
N THR A 136 -3.41 14.98 -5.67
CA THR A 136 -3.61 15.48 -7.04
C THR A 136 -5.10 15.57 -7.36
N ASN A 137 -5.71 16.70 -7.00
CA ASN A 137 -6.89 17.23 -7.69
C ASN A 137 -6.91 18.76 -7.54
N GLU A 138 -6.21 19.45 -8.44
CA GLU A 138 -6.44 20.89 -8.70
C GLU A 138 -7.33 21.04 -9.94
#